data_AF-A0A2H5AWU7-F1
#
_entry.id   AF-A0A2H5AWU7-F1
#
_cell.length_a   1.000
_cell.length_b   1.000
_cell.length_c   1.000
_cell.angle_alpha   90.00
_cell.angle_beta   90.00
_cell.angle_gamma   90.00
#
_symmetry.space_group_name_H-M   'P 1'
#
loop_
_entity.id
_entity.type
_entity.pdbx_description
1 polymer ?
#
loop_
_entity_poly.entity_id
_entity_poly.type
_entity_poly.pdbx_seq_one_letter_code
_entity_poly.pdbx_strand_id
1 'polypeptide(L)'
;MIRLRTAAVALALAGSTILPATSPAQAASRAEVQVNAFFSQYRDAVLGQNPNQDPLEVREEFMTPELNTRLDRWAEARDADPVFRAQNVPVGWSVAYGGSGAGHTTVILTEDWSGGGHTDVWYQVRLDNLRIDGLEDPPQSTP
;
A
#
# COMPACT_ATOMS: atom_id res chain seq x y z
N MET A 1 48.20 -20.62 -65.43
CA MET A 1 47.84 -20.64 -64.00
C MET A 1 47.41 -19.23 -63.62
N ILE A 2 46.13 -19.03 -63.31
CA ILE A 2 45.45 -17.72 -63.27
C ILE A 2 45.11 -17.33 -61.81
N ARG A 3 45.43 -16.08 -61.51
CA ARG A 3 45.25 -15.23 -60.31
C ARG A 3 44.34 -15.73 -59.17
N LEU A 4 44.89 -15.80 -57.96
CA LEU A 4 44.11 -15.81 -56.71
C LEU A 4 43.83 -14.36 -56.28
N ARG A 5 42.54 -14.05 -56.10
CA ARG A 5 42.01 -12.79 -55.59
C ARG A 5 42.03 -12.80 -54.06
N THR A 6 42.58 -11.75 -53.47
CA THR A 6 42.42 -11.39 -52.07
C THR A 6 40.95 -11.09 -51.77
N ALA A 7 40.43 -11.60 -50.66
CA ALA A 7 39.20 -11.09 -50.05
C ALA A 7 39.41 -11.03 -48.52
N ALA A 8 39.36 -9.81 -47.99
CA ALA A 8 39.35 -9.52 -46.58
C ALA A 8 37.95 -9.75 -46.00
N VAL A 9 37.86 -10.23 -44.77
CA VAL A 9 36.63 -10.16 -43.97
C VAL A 9 37.00 -9.52 -42.64
N ALA A 10 36.54 -8.28 -42.45
CA ALA A 10 36.59 -7.59 -41.17
C ALA A 10 35.47 -8.14 -40.27
N LEU A 11 35.81 -8.57 -39.05
CA LEU A 11 34.81 -8.89 -38.03
C LEU A 11 34.19 -7.59 -37.50
N ALA A 12 32.90 -7.40 -37.76
CA ALA A 12 32.09 -6.39 -37.09
C ALA A 12 31.77 -6.86 -35.66
N LEU A 13 32.16 -6.07 -34.66
CA LEU A 13 31.76 -6.25 -33.26
C LEU A 13 30.27 -5.92 -33.13
N ALA A 14 29.45 -6.92 -32.83
CA ALA A 14 28.05 -6.72 -32.47
C ALA A 14 27.96 -6.10 -31.06
N GLY A 15 27.66 -4.80 -31.00
CA GLY A 15 27.31 -4.15 -29.74
C GLY A 15 25.98 -4.68 -29.23
N SER A 16 26.00 -5.38 -28.09
CA SER A 16 24.78 -5.74 -27.38
C SER A 16 24.25 -4.51 -26.66
N THR A 17 23.21 -3.88 -27.19
CA THR A 17 22.41 -2.91 -26.44
C THR A 17 21.60 -3.67 -25.39
N ILE A 18 22.11 -3.69 -24.16
CA ILE A 18 21.39 -4.21 -23.00
C ILE A 18 20.30 -3.18 -22.69
N LEU A 19 19.06 -3.45 -23.11
CA LEU A 19 17.92 -2.71 -22.58
C LEU A 19 17.84 -3.00 -21.08
N PRO A 20 17.67 -1.99 -20.21
CA PRO A 20 17.46 -2.25 -18.80
C PRO A 20 16.20 -3.12 -18.67
N ALA A 21 16.35 -4.30 -18.07
CA ALA A 21 15.21 -5.08 -17.63
C ALA A 21 14.52 -4.24 -16.55
N THR A 22 13.41 -3.60 -16.89
CA THR A 22 12.46 -3.12 -15.89
C THR A 22 11.95 -4.37 -15.21
N SER A 23 12.43 -4.67 -14.00
CA SER A 23 11.79 -5.65 -13.13
C SER A 23 10.30 -5.33 -13.13
N PRO A 24 9.39 -6.29 -13.37
CA PRO A 24 7.98 -6.01 -13.19
C PRO A 24 7.83 -5.50 -11.75
N ALA A 25 7.35 -4.27 -11.59
CA ALA A 25 6.90 -3.81 -10.29
C ALA A 25 6.00 -4.93 -9.75
N GLN A 26 6.35 -5.48 -8.60
CA GLN A 26 5.65 -6.61 -8.04
C GLN A 26 4.18 -6.21 -7.94
N ALA A 27 3.31 -6.88 -8.70
CA ALA A 27 1.92 -6.46 -8.79
C ALA A 27 1.31 -6.47 -7.39
N ALA A 28 0.62 -5.38 -7.03
CA ALA A 28 0.01 -5.25 -5.72
C ALA A 28 -0.90 -6.45 -5.43
N SER A 29 -0.77 -7.03 -4.23
CA SER A 29 -1.63 -8.11 -3.77
C SER A 29 -3.07 -7.64 -3.62
N ARG A 30 -4.02 -8.58 -3.58
CA ARG A 30 -5.44 -8.27 -3.33
C ARG A 30 -5.65 -7.54 -2.00
N ALA A 31 -4.85 -7.86 -0.99
CA ALA A 31 -4.90 -7.20 0.31
C ALA A 31 -4.40 -5.74 0.22
N GLU A 32 -3.31 -5.48 -0.50
CA GLU A 32 -2.82 -4.11 -0.74
C GLU A 32 -3.85 -3.28 -1.51
N VAL A 33 -4.46 -3.85 -2.55
CA VAL A 33 -5.55 -3.20 -3.31
C VAL A 33 -6.74 -2.88 -2.40
N GLN A 34 -7.11 -3.81 -1.52
CA GLN A 34 -8.23 -3.63 -0.59
C GLN A 34 -7.97 -2.50 0.42
N VAL A 35 -6.78 -2.47 1.03
CA VAL A 35 -6.41 -1.41 1.99
C VAL A 35 -6.30 -0.05 1.30
N ASN A 36 -5.72 -0.01 0.09
CA ASN A 36 -5.69 1.22 -0.70
C ASN A 36 -7.08 1.75 -1.04
N ALA A 37 -7.99 0.86 -1.45
CA ALA A 37 -9.37 1.22 -1.78
C ALA A 37 -10.14 1.71 -0.54
N PHE A 38 -9.98 1.04 0.60
CA PHE A 38 -10.53 1.47 1.89
C PHE A 38 -10.05 2.88 2.24
N PHE A 39 -8.73 3.08 2.28
CA PHE A 39 -8.13 4.32 2.77
C PHE A 39 -8.50 5.53 1.90
N SER A 40 -8.48 5.36 0.58
CA SER A 40 -8.91 6.40 -0.36
C SER A 40 -10.37 6.80 -0.11
N GLN A 41 -11.29 5.83 -0.02
CA GLN A 41 -12.70 6.12 0.17
C GLN A 41 -12.99 6.74 1.54
N TYR A 42 -12.34 6.24 2.59
CA TYR A 42 -12.49 6.78 3.93
C TYR A 42 -12.01 8.24 3.99
N ARG A 43 -10.85 8.53 3.38
CA ARG A 43 -10.32 9.89 3.28
C ARG A 43 -11.22 10.82 2.49
N ASP A 44 -11.74 10.38 1.36
CA ASP A 44 -12.66 11.18 0.55
C ASP A 44 -13.97 11.47 1.32
N ALA A 45 -14.46 10.50 2.11
CA ALA A 45 -15.61 10.69 2.99
C ALA A 45 -15.31 11.70 4.12
N VAL A 46 -14.18 11.58 4.82
CA VAL A 46 -13.79 12.52 5.90
C VAL A 46 -13.57 13.95 5.36
N LEU A 47 -13.02 14.09 4.15
CA LEU A 47 -12.86 15.39 3.49
C LEU A 47 -14.16 15.95 2.89
N GLY A 48 -15.27 15.19 2.94
CA GLY A 48 -16.54 15.57 2.30
C GLY A 48 -16.46 15.66 0.78
N GLN A 49 -15.47 15.00 0.16
CA GLN A 49 -15.28 14.97 -1.29
C GLN A 49 -16.28 14.03 -1.98
N ASN A 50 -16.87 13.10 -1.23
CA ASN A 50 -18.03 12.33 -1.67
C ASN A 50 -19.21 12.54 -0.71
N PRO A 51 -20.21 13.37 -1.06
CA PRO A 51 -21.32 13.71 -0.15
C PRO A 51 -22.28 12.55 0.12
N ASN A 52 -22.15 11.42 -0.59
CA ASN A 52 -22.99 10.23 -0.41
C ASN A 52 -22.28 9.12 0.38
N GLN A 53 -21.10 9.38 0.96
CA GLN A 53 -20.38 8.41 1.77
C GLN A 53 -20.13 8.96 3.15
N ASP A 54 -20.67 8.29 4.17
CA ASP A 54 -20.32 8.54 5.56
C ASP A 54 -19.05 7.74 5.94
N PRO A 55 -18.10 8.33 6.70
CA PRO A 55 -16.88 7.62 7.12
C PRO A 55 -17.14 6.32 7.90
N LEU A 56 -18.21 6.25 8.70
CA LEU A 56 -18.60 5.03 9.42
C LEU A 56 -19.09 3.96 8.45
N GLU A 57 -19.90 4.32 7.46
CA GLU A 57 -20.38 3.36 6.44
C GLU A 57 -19.21 2.76 5.65
N VAL A 58 -18.22 3.58 5.27
CA VAL A 58 -17.00 3.08 4.62
C VAL A 58 -16.27 2.10 5.53
N ARG A 59 -16.12 2.41 6.82
CA ARG A 59 -15.53 1.46 7.76
C ARG A 59 -16.35 0.18 7.89
N GLU A 60 -17.66 0.25 7.91
CA GLU A 60 -18.55 -0.92 7.99
C GLU A 60 -18.47 -1.80 6.74
N GLU A 61 -18.15 -1.24 5.57
CA GLU A 61 -17.95 -1.99 4.33
C GLU A 61 -16.64 -2.82 4.37
N PHE A 62 -15.55 -2.20 4.83
CA PHE A 62 -14.21 -2.80 4.73
C PHE A 62 -13.76 -3.54 5.99
N MET A 63 -14.21 -3.14 7.17
CA MET A 63 -13.73 -3.64 8.45
C MET A 63 -14.70 -4.62 9.10
N THR A 64 -14.18 -5.42 10.03
CA THR A 64 -15.03 -6.21 10.92
C THR A 64 -15.72 -5.32 11.96
N PRO A 65 -16.93 -5.68 12.42
CA PRO A 65 -17.62 -4.95 13.49
C PRO A 65 -16.80 -4.85 14.77
N GLU A 66 -16.04 -5.88 15.09
CA GLU A 66 -15.16 -5.93 16.28
C GLU A 66 -14.01 -4.93 16.17
N LEU A 67 -13.39 -4.81 14.99
CA LEU A 67 -12.37 -3.78 14.75
C LEU A 67 -12.99 -2.39 14.87
N ASN A 68 -14.16 -2.17 14.29
CA ASN A 68 -14.83 -0.87 14.36
C ASN A 68 -15.06 -0.42 15.81
N THR A 69 -15.63 -1.30 16.62
CA THR A 69 -15.87 -1.03 18.05
C THR A 69 -14.58 -0.74 18.83
N ARG A 70 -13.46 -1.35 18.45
CA ARG A 70 -12.15 -1.09 19.07
C ARG A 70 -11.59 0.27 18.66
N LEU A 71 -11.75 0.66 17.41
CA LEU A 71 -11.30 1.95 16.89
C LEU A 71 -12.10 3.12 17.48
N ASP A 72 -13.42 2.98 17.63
CA ASP A 72 -14.26 4.04 18.21
C ASP A 72 -13.85 4.34 19.66
N ARG A 73 -13.68 3.29 20.48
CA ARG A 73 -13.17 3.44 21.85
C ARG A 73 -11.77 4.04 21.91
N TRP A 74 -10.92 3.71 20.93
CA TRP A 74 -9.58 4.28 20.86
C TRP A 74 -9.63 5.78 20.55
N ALA A 75 -10.50 6.18 19.62
CA ALA A 75 -10.70 7.56 19.17
C ALA A 75 -11.29 8.42 20.28
N GLU A 76 -12.33 7.94 20.97
CA GLU A 76 -12.94 8.61 22.13
C GLU A 76 -11.89 8.92 23.22
N ALA A 77 -10.97 8.00 23.47
CA ALA A 77 -9.93 8.16 24.50
C ALA A 77 -8.81 9.13 24.09
N ARG A 78 -8.68 9.47 22.81
CA ARG A 78 -7.55 10.24 22.26
C ARG A 78 -7.94 11.52 21.55
N ASP A 79 -9.22 11.75 21.34
CA ASP A 79 -9.74 12.89 20.58
C ASP A 79 -9.07 12.99 19.20
N ALA A 80 -9.09 11.87 18.47
CA ALA A 80 -8.40 11.69 17.19
C ALA A 80 -9.25 10.85 16.23
N ASP A 81 -8.99 10.98 14.93
CA ASP A 81 -9.63 10.14 13.93
C ASP A 81 -9.22 8.66 14.14
N PRO A 82 -10.18 7.71 14.15
CA PRO A 82 -9.92 6.30 14.45
C PRO A 82 -9.00 5.60 13.44
N VAL A 83 -9.00 6.01 12.17
CA VAL A 83 -8.27 5.36 11.08
C VAL A 83 -6.94 6.05 10.82
N PHE A 84 -6.93 7.38 10.73
CA PHE A 84 -5.69 8.17 10.56
C PHE A 84 -4.85 8.22 11.84
N ARG A 85 -5.44 7.84 12.96
CA ARG A 85 -4.79 7.82 14.27
C ARG A 85 -4.25 9.20 14.68
N ALA A 86 -4.84 10.26 14.14
CA ALA A 86 -4.38 11.64 14.25
C ALA A 86 -5.56 12.62 14.24
N GLN A 87 -5.31 13.88 14.62
CA GLN A 87 -6.32 14.95 14.57
C GLN A 87 -6.50 15.56 13.17
N ASN A 88 -5.52 15.35 12.29
CA ASN A 88 -5.50 15.87 10.93
C ASN A 88 -5.69 14.74 9.90
N VAL A 89 -5.99 15.15 8.66
CA VAL A 89 -6.13 14.23 7.53
C VAL A 89 -4.82 14.16 6.74
N PRO A 90 -4.34 12.97 6.37
CA PRO A 90 -3.13 12.83 5.56
C PRO A 90 -3.31 13.41 4.15
N VAL A 91 -2.22 13.94 3.59
CA VAL A 91 -2.20 14.55 2.25
C VAL A 91 -1.83 13.57 1.15
N GLY A 92 -1.18 12.46 1.51
CA GLY A 92 -0.78 11.38 0.63
C GLY A 92 -0.64 10.09 1.41
N TRP A 93 -0.50 8.98 0.69
CA TRP A 93 -0.16 7.70 1.29
C TRP A 93 0.50 6.78 0.28
N SER A 94 1.16 5.74 0.80
CA SER A 94 1.60 4.59 0.01
C SER A 94 1.26 3.29 0.73
N VAL A 95 1.21 2.19 -0.04
CA VAL A 95 0.83 0.87 0.46
C VAL A 95 1.91 -0.12 0.07
N ALA A 96 2.32 -0.96 1.01
CA ALA A 96 3.32 -2.00 0.81
C ALA A 96 2.92 -3.31 1.49
N TYR A 97 3.33 -4.41 0.89
CA TYR A 97 3.24 -5.73 1.50
C TYR A 97 4.15 -5.85 2.73
N GLY A 98 3.57 -6.16 3.89
CA GLY A 98 4.29 -6.36 5.16
C GLY A 98 4.55 -7.83 5.51
N GLY A 99 3.85 -8.77 4.87
CA GLY A 99 3.96 -10.20 5.14
C GLY A 99 2.61 -10.92 5.09
N SER A 100 2.62 -12.25 5.09
CA SER A 100 1.41 -13.06 5.15
C SER A 100 1.65 -14.31 5.99
N GLY A 101 0.64 -14.75 6.72
CA GLY A 101 0.69 -15.91 7.59
C GLY A 101 -0.60 -16.05 8.39
N ALA A 102 -0.84 -17.24 8.96
CA ALA A 102 -1.99 -17.48 9.84
C ALA A 102 -3.36 -17.00 9.30
N GLY A 103 -3.58 -17.10 7.98
CA GLY A 103 -4.83 -16.67 7.35
C GLY A 103 -4.96 -15.16 7.07
N HIS A 104 -3.89 -14.39 7.28
CA HIS A 104 -3.88 -12.94 7.10
C HIS A 104 -2.74 -12.49 6.18
N THR A 105 -2.91 -11.30 5.60
CA THR A 105 -1.85 -10.49 5.02
C THR A 105 -1.73 -9.21 5.84
N THR A 106 -0.51 -8.91 6.26
CA THR A 106 -0.13 -7.62 6.79
C THR A 106 0.15 -6.66 5.65
N VAL A 107 -0.51 -5.51 5.65
CA VAL A 107 -0.29 -4.41 4.72
C VAL A 107 0.21 -3.21 5.52
N ILE A 108 1.33 -2.64 5.10
CA ILE A 108 1.89 -1.42 5.69
C ILE A 108 1.36 -0.25 4.87
N LEU A 109 0.61 0.64 5.50
CA LEU A 109 0.17 1.90 4.91
C LEU A 109 0.97 3.04 5.53
N THR A 110 1.69 3.78 4.70
CA THR A 110 2.48 4.94 5.12
C THR A 110 1.69 6.20 4.80
N GLU A 111 1.27 6.94 5.81
CA GLU A 111 0.52 8.20 5.73
C GLU A 111 1.47 9.39 5.65
N ASP A 112 1.26 10.29 4.69
CA ASP A 112 2.05 11.51 4.52
C ASP A 112 1.30 12.73 5.04
N TRP A 113 1.99 13.62 5.77
CA TRP A 113 1.37 14.77 6.44
C TRP A 113 1.75 16.11 5.82
N SER A 114 0.83 17.08 5.86
CA SER A 114 1.04 18.42 5.27
C SER A 114 2.21 19.21 5.88
N GLY A 115 2.55 18.96 7.15
CA GLY A 115 3.70 19.53 7.85
C GLY A 115 5.03 18.81 7.57
N GLY A 116 5.02 17.80 6.70
CA GLY A 116 6.12 16.87 6.50
C GLY A 116 6.11 15.70 7.49
N GLY A 117 6.92 14.69 7.19
CA GLY A 117 6.95 13.43 7.94
C GLY A 117 5.91 12.42 7.45
N HIS A 118 6.05 11.20 7.94
CA HIS A 118 5.14 10.09 7.63
C HIS A 118 4.89 9.24 8.88
N THR A 119 3.79 8.48 8.85
CA THR A 119 3.44 7.52 9.89
C THR A 119 3.04 6.21 9.24
N ASP A 120 3.64 5.11 9.69
CA ASP A 120 3.24 3.79 9.25
C ASP A 120 2.08 3.27 10.12
N VAL A 121 1.09 2.66 9.48
CA VAL A 121 -0.04 1.98 10.11
C VAL A 121 -0.15 0.59 9.50
N TRP A 122 -0.20 -0.43 10.35
CA TRP A 122 -0.19 -1.82 9.93
C TRP A 122 -1.61 -2.37 9.94
N TYR A 123 -2.07 -2.79 8.76
CA TYR A 123 -3.37 -3.39 8.53
C TYR A 123 -3.26 -4.91 8.48
N GLN A 124 -4.16 -5.61 9.17
CA GLN A 124 -4.33 -7.05 9.02
C GLN A 124 -5.58 -7.31 8.17
N VAL A 125 -5.37 -7.99 7.04
CA VAL A 125 -6.41 -8.31 6.07
C VAL A 125 -6.59 -9.81 6.03
N ARG A 126 -7.83 -10.27 6.22
CA ARG A 126 -8.17 -11.69 6.14
C ARG A 126 -8.07 -12.22 4.72
N LEU A 127 -7.45 -13.38 4.53
CA LEU A 127 -7.26 -13.97 3.20
C LEU A 127 -8.55 -14.56 2.59
N ASP A 128 -9.53 -14.94 3.41
CA ASP A 128 -10.76 -15.58 2.96
C ASP A 128 -11.77 -14.58 2.35
N ASN A 129 -11.92 -13.42 2.98
CA ASN A 129 -12.94 -12.43 2.63
C ASN A 129 -12.43 -11.00 2.45
N LEU A 130 -11.11 -10.77 2.60
CA LEU A 130 -10.46 -9.47 2.49
C LEU A 130 -10.99 -8.40 3.47
N ARG A 131 -11.70 -8.78 4.53
CA ARG A 131 -12.04 -7.82 5.58
C ARG A 131 -10.81 -7.46 6.39
N ILE A 132 -10.75 -6.20 6.77
CA ILE A 132 -9.73 -5.67 7.68
C ILE A 132 -10.20 -5.96 9.11
N ASP A 133 -9.40 -6.65 9.90
CA ASP A 133 -9.72 -6.95 11.31
C ASP A 133 -8.63 -6.50 12.31
N GLY A 134 -7.52 -6.00 11.80
CA GLY A 134 -6.48 -5.33 12.58
C GLY A 134 -6.05 -4.01 11.94
N LEU A 135 -5.85 -3.00 12.79
CA LEU A 135 -5.23 -1.71 12.47
C LEU A 135 -4.44 -1.29 13.71
N GLU A 136 -3.12 -1.29 13.59
CA GLU A 136 -2.20 -1.10 14.73
C GLU A 136 -0.99 -0.26 14.32
N ASP A 137 -0.36 0.38 15.30
CA ASP A 137 0.92 1.07 15.11
C ASP A 137 2.01 0.00 14.84
N PRO A 138 3.10 0.33 14.13
CA PRO A 138 4.17 -0.62 13.86
C PRO A 138 4.69 -1.23 15.17
N PRO A 139 5.07 -2.52 15.15
CA PRO A 139 5.65 -3.16 16.33
C PRO A 139 6.86 -2.37 16.79
N GLN A 140 6.88 -2.05 18.09
CA GLN A 140 8.00 -1.35 18.69
C GLN A 140 9.23 -2.26 18.61
N SER A 141 10.29 -1.80 17.95
CA SER A 141 11.57 -2.51 17.96
C SER A 141 12.09 -2.56 19.40
N THR A 142 11.90 -3.70 20.08
CA THR A 142 12.58 -3.96 21.35
C THR A 142 14.07 -4.10 21.07
N PRO A 143 14.94 -3.32 21.74
CA PRO A 143 16.40 -3.34 21.54
C PRO A 143 17.05 -4.65 21.99
#